data_AF-A0A7J8Z169-F1
#
_entry.id   AF-A0A7J8Z169-F1
#
_cell.length_a   1.000
_cell.length_b   1.000
_cell.length_c   1.000
_cell.angle_alpha   90.00
_cell.angle_beta   90.00
_cell.angle_gamma   90.00
#
_symmetry.space_group_name_H-M   'P 1'
#
loop_
_entity.id
_entity.type
_entity.pdbx_description
1 polymer ?
#
loop_
_entity_poly.entity_id
_entity_poly.type
_entity_poly.pdbx_seq_one_letter_code
_entity_poly.pdbx_strand_id
1 'polypeptide(L)'
;MAKAGAFVCLLIVTLDFAAGFLSIQAHITKDKILRFECEQPNNKAFKLGLIAVVLLASSHIFSKLLGGCLCMCCTEKLEKSSANRKFWFGCLVLSWIVVAVGFPSLVVGMMENAKLKGSCLVLHHHFLFVGGILCFVHGILSVGLYISANVSFQNEVAVG
;
A
#
# COMPACT_ATOMS: atom_id res chain seq x y z
N MET A 1 -15.75 -7.44 19.07
CA MET A 1 -14.85 -6.48 18.41
C MET A 1 -13.77 -7.12 17.51
N ALA A 2 -13.30 -8.35 17.78
CA ALA A 2 -12.29 -9.04 16.95
C ALA A 2 -12.68 -9.25 15.46
N LYS A 3 -13.95 -9.56 15.17
CA LYS A 3 -14.46 -9.73 13.79
C LYS A 3 -14.38 -8.45 12.95
N ALA A 4 -14.59 -7.28 13.55
CA ALA A 4 -14.52 -6.00 12.84
C ALA A 4 -13.06 -5.64 12.48
N GLY A 5 -12.12 -5.86 13.40
CA GLY A 5 -10.69 -5.66 13.12
C GLY A 5 -10.16 -6.59 12.04
N ALA A 6 -10.55 -7.87 12.07
CA ALA A 6 -10.20 -8.84 11.03
C ALA A 6 -10.72 -8.43 9.64
N PHE A 7 -11.96 -7.93 9.56
CA PHE A 7 -12.55 -7.45 8.31
C PHE A 7 -11.81 -6.21 7.76
N VAL A 8 -11.44 -5.27 8.63
CA VAL A 8 -10.69 -4.07 8.24
C VAL A 8 -9.27 -4.42 7.76
N CYS A 9 -8.57 -5.31 8.46
CA CYS A 9 -7.26 -5.79 7.99
C CYS A 9 -7.35 -6.50 6.64
N LEU A 10 -8.37 -7.34 6.45
CA LEU A 10 -8.59 -8.01 5.15
C LEU A 10 -8.88 -6.99 4.03
N LEU A 11 -9.64 -5.95 4.33
CA LEU A 11 -9.94 -4.88 3.39
C LEU A 11 -8.66 -4.11 2.99
N ILE A 12 -7.86 -3.68 3.96
CA ILE A 12 -6.58 -2.98 3.72
C ILE A 12 -5.65 -3.82 2.85
N VAL A 13 -5.47 -5.10 3.20
CA VAL A 13 -4.58 -6.03 2.46
C VAL A 13 -5.05 -6.21 1.02
N THR A 14 -6.37 -6.32 0.81
CA THR A 14 -6.94 -6.48 -0.53
C THR A 14 -6.74 -5.23 -1.37
N LEU A 15 -6.95 -4.04 -0.78
CA LEU A 15 -6.75 -2.75 -1.45
C LEU A 15 -5.28 -2.54 -1.83
N ASP A 16 -4.36 -2.83 -0.90
CA ASP A 16 -2.91 -2.66 -1.11
C ASP A 16 -2.38 -3.65 -2.16
N PHE A 17 -2.83 -4.91 -2.13
CA PHE A 17 -2.48 -5.91 -3.14
C PHE A 17 -2.97 -5.50 -4.52
N ALA A 18 -4.23 -5.06 -4.63
CA ALA A 18 -4.80 -4.61 -5.90
C ALA A 18 -4.08 -3.36 -6.43
N ALA A 19 -3.77 -2.38 -5.56
CA ALA A 19 -3.03 -1.18 -5.92
C ALA A 19 -1.61 -1.51 -6.40
N GLY A 20 -0.91 -2.41 -5.71
CA GLY A 20 0.42 -2.88 -6.09
C GLY A 20 0.42 -3.57 -7.46
N PHE A 21 -0.51 -4.51 -7.66
CA PHE A 21 -0.64 -5.24 -8.93
C PHE A 21 -0.96 -4.31 -10.10
N LEU A 22 -1.91 -3.38 -9.93
CA LEU A 22 -2.26 -2.39 -10.96
C LEU A 22 -1.10 -1.44 -11.28
N SER A 23 -0.31 -1.06 -10.27
CA SER A 23 0.86 -0.20 -10.46
C SER A 23 1.96 -0.89 -11.28
N ILE A 24 2.20 -2.19 -11.04
CA ILE A 24 3.14 -2.99 -11.84
C ILE A 24 2.64 -3.15 -13.28
N GLN A 25 1.34 -3.41 -13.48
CA GLN A 25 0.77 -3.49 -14.83
C GLN A 25 0.87 -2.16 -15.59
N ALA A 26 0.59 -1.05 -14.91
CA ALA A 26 0.74 0.30 -15.47
C ALA A 26 2.21 0.56 -15.87
N HIS A 27 3.16 0.14 -15.04
CA HIS A 27 4.60 0.23 -15.31
C HIS A 27 5.01 -0.59 -16.55
N ILE A 28 4.65 -1.87 -16.62
CA ILE A 28 4.99 -2.74 -17.77
C ILE A 28 4.36 -2.22 -19.07
N THR A 29 3.13 -1.71 -18.98
CA THR A 29 2.43 -1.14 -20.15
C THR A 29 3.15 0.12 -20.64
N LYS A 30 3.58 1.00 -19.72
CA LYS A 30 4.34 2.22 -20.04
C LYS A 30 5.72 1.87 -20.61
N ASP A 31 6.44 0.92 -20.00
CA ASP A 31 7.80 0.51 -20.40
C ASP A 31 7.84 -0.05 -21.83
N LYS A 32 6.89 -0.92 -22.19
CA LYS A 32 6.79 -1.46 -23.55
C LYS A 32 6.57 -0.37 -24.60
N ILE A 33 5.66 0.57 -24.34
CA ILE A 33 5.36 1.67 -25.28
C ILE A 33 6.57 2.60 -25.42
N LEU A 34 7.24 2.91 -24.31
CA LEU A 34 8.42 3.78 -24.29
C LEU A 34 9.61 3.15 -25.02
N ARG A 35 9.84 1.84 -24.83
CA ARG A 35 10.97 1.12 -25.45
C ARG A 35 10.84 0.93 -26.94
N PHE A 36 9.62 0.76 -27.45
CA PHE A 36 9.41 0.34 -28.83
C PHE A 36 8.89 1.44 -29.75
N GLU A 37 8.10 2.42 -29.27
CA GLU A 37 7.32 3.25 -30.20
C GLU A 37 7.37 4.77 -29.97
N CYS A 38 7.91 5.29 -28.85
CA CYS A 38 7.79 6.74 -28.55
C CYS A 38 6.35 7.29 -28.78
N GLU A 39 5.36 6.42 -28.65
CA GLU A 39 3.98 6.71 -29.03
C GLU A 39 3.27 7.47 -27.91
N GLN A 40 2.23 8.23 -28.28
CA GLN A 40 1.43 9.03 -27.37
C GLN A 40 0.93 8.22 -26.16
N PRO A 41 0.69 8.89 -25.01
CA PRO A 41 0.30 8.22 -23.78
C PRO A 41 -0.93 7.33 -24.00
N ASN A 42 -0.75 6.02 -23.83
CA ASN A 42 -1.86 5.09 -23.86
C ASN A 42 -2.74 5.33 -22.63
N ASN A 43 -4.00 5.70 -22.87
CA ASN A 43 -5.05 5.86 -21.87
C ASN A 43 -5.13 4.69 -20.89
N LYS A 44 -4.71 3.48 -21.30
CA LYS A 44 -4.67 2.28 -20.46
C LYS A 44 -3.69 2.40 -19.29
N ALA A 45 -2.45 2.84 -19.49
CA ALA A 45 -1.45 2.94 -18.42
C ALA A 45 -1.83 4.03 -17.41
N PHE A 46 -2.34 5.16 -17.90
CA PHE A 46 -2.90 6.22 -17.06
C PHE A 46 -4.09 5.72 -16.23
N LYS A 47 -5.05 5.03 -16.85
CA LYS A 47 -6.24 4.48 -16.15
C LYS A 47 -5.84 3.48 -15.06
N LEU A 48 -4.88 2.59 -15.33
CA LEU A 48 -4.38 1.64 -14.33
C LEU A 48 -3.70 2.36 -13.16
N GLY A 49 -2.86 3.37 -13.44
CA GLY A 49 -2.22 4.19 -12.40
C GLY A 49 -3.23 4.99 -11.57
N LEU A 50 -4.27 5.54 -12.19
CA LEU A 50 -5.36 6.24 -11.49
C LEU A 50 -6.12 5.31 -10.54
N ILE A 51 -6.49 4.12 -11.01
CA ILE A 51 -7.17 3.13 -10.16
C ILE A 51 -6.26 2.75 -8.97
N ALA A 52 -4.96 2.56 -9.20
CA ALA A 52 -4.02 2.25 -8.13
C ALA A 52 -3.93 3.36 -7.08
N VAL A 53 -3.85 4.62 -7.50
CA VAL A 53 -3.84 5.78 -6.58
C VAL A 53 -5.13 5.86 -5.77
N VAL A 54 -6.29 5.64 -6.40
CA VAL A 54 -7.60 5.65 -5.72
C VAL A 54 -7.71 4.52 -4.70
N LEU A 55 -7.24 3.31 -5.03
CA LEU A 55 -7.23 2.17 -4.11
C LEU A 55 -6.33 2.42 -2.90
N LEU A 56 -5.12 2.94 -3.12
CA LEU A 56 -4.20 3.27 -2.04
C LEU A 56 -4.76 4.39 -1.15
N ALA A 57 -5.32 5.45 -1.74
CA ALA A 57 -5.99 6.51 -0.99
C ALA A 57 -7.15 5.95 -0.15
N SER A 58 -7.94 5.06 -0.72
CA SER A 58 -9.04 4.39 -0.02
C SER A 58 -8.51 3.56 1.15
N SER A 59 -7.45 2.79 0.96
CA SER A 59 -6.78 2.00 2.01
C SER A 59 -6.37 2.88 3.20
N HIS A 60 -5.78 4.05 2.92
CA HIS A 60 -5.42 5.01 3.96
C HIS A 60 -6.62 5.67 4.61
N ILE A 61 -7.67 6.02 3.85
CA ILE A 61 -8.91 6.56 4.41
C ILE A 61 -9.54 5.54 5.33
N PHE A 62 -9.68 4.27 4.94
CA PHE A 62 -10.21 3.21 5.81
C PHE A 62 -9.33 3.03 7.06
N SER A 63 -8.01 3.09 6.90
CA SER A 63 -7.06 3.03 8.03
C SER A 63 -7.19 4.24 8.98
N LYS A 64 -7.54 5.43 8.47
CA LYS A 64 -7.68 6.67 9.26
C LYS A 64 -9.09 6.85 9.86
N LEU A 65 -10.15 6.60 9.09
CA LEU A 65 -11.55 6.75 9.50
C LEU A 65 -11.92 5.73 10.57
N LEU A 66 -11.50 4.47 10.38
CA LEU A 66 -11.68 3.44 11.40
C LEU A 66 -10.55 3.49 12.46
N GLY A 67 -9.47 4.23 12.15
CA GLY A 67 -8.30 4.54 12.98
C GLY A 67 -8.51 5.54 14.12
N GLY A 68 -9.50 6.43 14.01
CA GLY A 68 -9.72 7.54 14.94
C GLY A 68 -10.21 7.15 16.35
N CYS A 69 -10.69 5.92 16.52
CA CYS A 69 -10.99 5.34 17.84
C CYS A 69 -10.25 4.01 18.06
N LEU A 70 -9.77 3.35 17.00
CA LEU A 70 -9.12 2.05 17.06
C LEU A 70 -8.01 2.01 16.00
N CYS A 71 -6.74 1.99 16.39
CA CYS A 71 -5.63 1.80 15.46
C CYS A 71 -5.46 0.28 15.22
N MET A 72 -6.36 -0.27 14.39
CA MET A 72 -7.10 -1.51 14.66
C MET A 72 -6.62 -2.73 13.87
N CYS A 73 -5.64 -3.45 14.42
CA CYS A 73 -5.75 -4.90 14.42
C CYS A 73 -5.42 -5.54 15.79
N CYS A 74 -4.68 -4.85 16.68
CA CYS A 74 -4.66 -5.06 18.14
C CYS A 74 -3.74 -4.02 18.82
N THR A 75 -4.23 -2.82 19.13
CA THR A 75 -3.40 -1.81 19.83
C THR A 75 -3.22 -2.15 21.31
N GLU A 76 -4.28 -2.56 22.00
CA GLU A 76 -4.22 -2.79 23.47
C GLU A 76 -3.39 -4.01 23.89
N LYS A 77 -3.23 -5.02 23.03
CA LYS A 77 -2.62 -6.32 23.43
C LYS A 77 -1.21 -6.55 22.91
N LEU A 78 -0.78 -5.82 21.87
CA LEU A 78 0.59 -5.90 21.36
C LEU A 78 1.60 -5.14 22.24
N GLU A 79 1.13 -4.20 23.07
CA GLU A 79 1.98 -3.38 23.94
C GLU A 79 2.63 -4.18 25.09
N LYS A 80 2.13 -5.40 25.36
CA LYS A 80 2.53 -6.21 26.52
C LYS A 80 3.88 -6.93 26.36
N SER A 81 4.46 -6.99 25.16
CA SER A 81 5.76 -7.63 24.87
C SER A 81 6.73 -6.69 24.14
N SER A 82 7.99 -6.63 24.59
CA SER A 82 9.02 -5.72 24.07
C SER A 82 9.38 -5.94 22.58
N ALA A 83 9.27 -7.18 22.09
CA ALA A 83 9.50 -7.52 20.68
C ALA A 83 8.35 -7.02 19.79
N ASN A 84 7.10 -7.17 20.26
CA ASN A 84 5.90 -6.72 19.55
C ASN A 84 5.84 -5.19 19.45
N ARG A 85 6.39 -4.46 20.45
CA ARG A 85 6.49 -2.99 20.43
C ARG A 85 7.40 -2.47 19.31
N LYS A 86 8.56 -3.10 19.09
CA LYS A 86 9.48 -2.72 18.00
C LYS A 86 8.85 -2.97 16.63
N PHE A 87 8.17 -4.11 16.48
CA PHE A 87 7.48 -4.49 15.25
C PHE A 87 6.32 -3.53 14.92
N TRP A 88 5.52 -3.16 15.91
CA TRP A 88 4.46 -2.17 15.78
C TRP A 88 4.99 -0.79 15.35
N PHE A 89 6.06 -0.32 15.99
CA PHE A 89 6.69 0.96 15.63
C PHE A 89 7.22 0.93 14.18
N GLY A 90 7.81 -0.18 13.76
CA GLY A 90 8.24 -0.38 12.37
C GLY A 90 7.08 -0.29 11.37
N CYS A 91 5.93 -0.89 11.69
CA CYS A 91 4.74 -0.80 10.84
C CYS A 91 4.16 0.61 10.78
N LEU A 92 4.16 1.33 11.91
CA LEU A 92 3.74 2.74 11.96
C LEU A 92 4.63 3.59 11.05
N VAL A 93 5.95 3.45 11.17
CA VAL A 93 6.92 4.17 10.33
C VAL A 93 6.72 3.82 8.86
N LEU A 94 6.53 2.53 8.53
CA LEU A 94 6.30 2.13 7.15
C LEU A 94 5.01 2.71 6.58
N SER A 95 3.91 2.72 7.34
CA SER A 95 2.65 3.31 6.89
C SER A 95 2.82 4.79 6.54
N TRP A 96 3.60 5.53 7.35
CA TRP A 96 3.99 6.91 7.03
C TRP A 96 4.86 7.01 5.78
N ILE A 97 5.80 6.08 5.56
CA ILE A 97 6.62 6.04 4.33
C ILE A 97 5.74 5.77 3.10
N VAL A 98 4.76 4.88 3.19
CA VAL A 98 3.83 4.58 2.09
C VAL A 98 3.02 5.83 1.74
N VAL A 99 2.56 6.59 2.73
CA VAL A 99 1.87 7.88 2.51
C VAL A 99 2.82 8.95 1.96
N ALA A 100 3.99 9.13 2.55
CA ALA A 100 4.90 10.24 2.23
C ALA A 100 5.70 10.01 0.94
N VAL A 101 5.96 8.76 0.57
CA VAL A 101 6.82 8.37 -0.55
C VAL A 101 6.02 7.58 -1.58
N GLY A 102 5.29 6.55 -1.16
CA GLY A 102 4.55 5.66 -2.05
C GLY A 102 3.43 6.39 -2.81
N PHE A 103 2.58 7.14 -2.10
CA PHE A 103 1.46 7.85 -2.71
C PHE A 103 1.91 8.95 -3.69
N PRO A 104 2.84 9.87 -3.35
CA PRO A 104 3.39 10.83 -4.32
C PRO A 104 4.06 10.14 -5.50
N SER A 105 4.77 9.03 -5.29
CA SER A 105 5.37 8.27 -6.39
C SER A 105 4.32 7.74 -7.36
N LEU A 106 3.20 7.20 -6.86
CA LEU A 106 2.11 6.76 -7.73
C LEU A 106 1.44 7.92 -8.47
N VAL A 107 1.24 9.06 -7.81
CA VAL A 107 0.67 10.28 -8.42
C VAL A 107 1.59 10.82 -9.50
N VAL A 108 2.88 10.99 -9.21
CA VAL A 108 3.88 11.44 -10.18
C VAL A 108 3.95 10.46 -11.34
N GLY A 109 4.07 9.15 -11.08
CA GLY A 109 4.09 8.12 -12.11
C GLY A 109 2.85 8.11 -13.02
N MET A 110 1.68 8.42 -12.48
CA MET A 110 0.44 8.64 -13.23
C MET A 110 0.46 9.95 -14.03
N MET A 111 0.90 11.07 -13.44
CA MET A 111 0.95 12.37 -14.13
C MET A 111 1.96 12.36 -15.29
N GLU A 112 3.06 11.63 -15.14
CA GLU A 112 4.02 11.35 -16.21
C GLU A 112 3.42 10.48 -17.32
N ASN A 113 2.32 9.76 -17.07
CA ASN A 113 1.52 9.11 -18.13
C ASN A 113 0.54 10.08 -18.79
N ALA A 114 0.25 11.24 -18.20
CA ALA A 114 -0.74 12.19 -18.72
C ALA A 114 -0.12 13.33 -19.54
N LYS A 115 1.14 13.71 -19.28
CA LYS A 115 1.81 14.78 -20.02
C LYS A 115 2.20 14.33 -21.43
N LEU A 116 1.35 14.69 -22.40
CA LEU A 116 1.79 14.92 -23.78
C LEU A 116 2.70 16.14 -23.80
N LYS A 117 4.01 15.98 -23.99
CA LYS A 117 4.81 16.83 -24.90
C LYS A 117 6.30 16.61 -24.69
N GLY A 118 6.94 16.18 -25.79
CA GLY A 118 8.27 16.64 -26.15
C GLY A 118 9.40 15.94 -25.41
N SER A 119 10.16 15.15 -26.18
CA SER A 119 11.37 14.44 -25.79
C SER A 119 11.08 13.13 -25.07
N CYS A 120 11.54 12.03 -25.68
CA CYS A 120 11.80 10.75 -24.99
C CYS A 120 12.96 10.94 -24.00
N LEU A 121 12.79 11.87 -23.05
CA LEU A 121 13.69 12.06 -21.94
C LEU A 121 13.21 11.09 -20.86
N VAL A 122 14.13 10.22 -20.45
CA VAL A 122 13.94 9.14 -19.46
C VAL A 122 13.49 9.72 -18.12
N LEU A 123 12.21 10.07 -17.98
CA LEU A 123 11.65 10.52 -16.72
C LEU A 123 11.07 9.33 -15.98
N HIS A 124 11.90 8.78 -15.07
CA HIS A 124 11.54 7.97 -13.91
C HIS A 124 10.26 7.10 -14.03
N HIS A 125 10.25 6.14 -14.96
CA HIS A 125 9.23 5.09 -15.06
C HIS A 125 9.17 4.20 -13.80
N HIS A 126 10.20 4.28 -12.94
CA HIS A 126 10.29 3.53 -11.69
C HIS A 126 9.32 3.99 -10.60
N PHE A 127 8.70 5.18 -10.68
CA PHE A 127 7.83 5.65 -9.59
C PHE A 127 6.58 4.80 -9.38
N LEU A 128 5.95 4.30 -10.46
CA LEU A 128 4.84 3.35 -10.37
C LEU A 128 5.29 2.01 -9.77
N PHE A 129 6.48 1.55 -10.14
CA PHE A 129 7.05 0.30 -9.64
C PHE A 129 7.42 0.39 -8.15
N VAL A 130 8.12 1.46 -7.75
CA VAL A 130 8.51 1.75 -6.36
C VAL A 130 7.27 1.93 -5.50
N GLY A 131 6.28 2.71 -5.95
CA GLY A 131 5.00 2.87 -5.25
C GLY A 131 4.27 1.52 -5.09
N GLY A 132 4.27 0.69 -6.14
CA GLY A 132 3.67 -0.64 -6.09
C GLY A 132 4.35 -1.59 -5.09
N ILE A 133 5.69 -1.62 -5.05
CA ILE A 133 6.44 -2.40 -4.06
C ILE A 133 6.09 -1.96 -2.64
N LEU A 134 6.06 -0.65 -2.39
CA LEU A 134 5.71 -0.12 -1.07
C LEU A 134 4.30 -0.54 -0.63
N CYS A 135 3.33 -0.62 -1.57
CA CYS A 135 1.98 -1.15 -1.29
C CYS A 135 2.02 -2.63 -0.86
N PHE A 136 2.76 -3.48 -1.57
CA PHE A 136 2.89 -4.90 -1.20
C PHE A 136 3.52 -5.09 0.18
N VAL A 137 4.59 -4.35 0.47
CA VAL A 137 5.27 -4.42 1.77
C VAL A 137 4.33 -4.00 2.90
N HIS A 138 3.52 -2.95 2.69
CA HIS A 138 2.50 -2.50 3.65
C HIS A 138 1.43 -3.58 3.90
N GLY A 139 0.91 -4.20 2.85
CA GLY A 139 -0.08 -5.28 2.97
C GLY A 139 0.47 -6.49 3.74
N ILE A 140 1.69 -6.93 3.42
CA ILE A 140 2.34 -8.09 4.09
C ILE A 140 2.53 -7.82 5.59
N LEU A 141 3.02 -6.64 5.96
CA LEU A 141 3.22 -6.27 7.36
C LEU A 141 1.90 -6.14 8.11
N SER A 142 0.84 -5.65 7.45
CA SER A 142 -0.52 -5.61 8.02
C SER A 142 -1.05 -7.01 8.36
N VAL A 143 -0.83 -8.00 7.48
CA VAL A 143 -1.16 -9.41 7.77
C VAL A 143 -0.32 -9.95 8.93
N GLY A 144 0.99 -9.70 8.92
CA GLY A 144 1.90 -10.12 9.99
C GLY A 144 1.46 -9.61 11.35
N LEU A 145 1.10 -8.32 11.45
CA LEU A 145 0.56 -7.72 12.66
C LEU A 145 -0.73 -8.40 13.13
N TYR A 146 -1.65 -8.69 12.21
CA TYR A 146 -2.89 -9.38 12.53
C TYR A 146 -2.65 -10.79 13.10
N ILE A 147 -1.75 -11.56 12.47
CA ILE A 147 -1.41 -12.91 12.94
C ILE A 147 -0.72 -12.85 14.31
N SER A 148 0.29 -11.99 14.48
CA SER A 148 1.01 -11.83 15.74
C SER A 148 0.07 -11.45 16.89
N ALA A 149 -0.87 -10.55 16.62
CA ALA A 149 -1.90 -10.15 17.56
C ALA A 149 -2.83 -11.31 17.98
N ASN A 150 -3.26 -12.11 17.02
CA ASN A 150 -4.16 -13.24 17.28
C ASN A 150 -3.47 -14.40 18.01
N VAL A 151 -2.19 -14.65 17.71
CA VAL A 151 -1.37 -15.64 18.41
C VAL A 151 -1.12 -15.22 19.86
N SER A 152 -0.78 -13.94 20.10
CA SER A 152 -0.65 -13.42 21.47
C SER A 152 -1.95 -13.57 22.27
N PHE A 153 -3.11 -13.41 21.64
CA PHE A 153 -4.41 -13.63 22.29
C PHE A 153 -4.63 -15.08 22.73
N GLN A 154 -4.28 -16.06 21.89
CA GLN A 154 -4.40 -17.48 22.25
C GLN A 154 -3.48 -17.86 23.43
N ASN A 155 -2.26 -17.34 23.45
CA ASN A 155 -1.29 -17.62 24.51
C ASN A 155 -1.73 -17.05 25.87
N GLU A 156 -2.39 -15.88 25.92
CA GLU A 156 -2.89 -15.34 27.19
C GLU A 156 -4.07 -16.15 27.76
N VAL A 157 -4.94 -16.70 26.89
CA VAL A 157 -6.08 -17.54 27.31
C VAL A 157 -5.62 -18.94 27.74
N ALA A 158 -4.48 -19.44 27.25
CA ALA A 158 -3.96 -20.75 27.61
C ALA A 158 -3.18 -20.78 28.95
N VAL A 159 -2.83 -19.61 29.51
CA VAL A 159 -1.97 -19.48 30.70
C VAL A 159 -2.71 -18.85 31.89
N GLY A 160 -3.95 -18.36 31.71
CA GLY A 160 -4.81 -17.82 32.76
C GLY A 160 -5.98 -18.75 33.07
#